data_AF-A0A2R7KY88-F1
#
_entry.id   AF-A0A2R7KY88-F1
#
_cell.length_a   1.000
_cell.length_b   1.000
_cell.length_c   1.000
_cell.angle_alpha   90.00
_cell.angle_beta   90.00
_cell.angle_gamma   90.00
#
_symmetry.space_group_name_H-M   'P 1'
#
loop_
_entity.id
_entity.type
_entity.pdbx_description
1 polymer ?
#
loop_
_entity_poly.entity_id
_entity_poly.type
_entity_poly.pdbx_seq_one_letter_code
_entity_poly.pdbx_strand_id
1 'polypeptide(L)'
;MSEKFKLTLTKQCAKCPWKVSTNPYEIPGEYSKELHEKLGDIIPDPDPLKYTPVKELRVMGCHLSHKDYCIGYLHNQLNSGHNLALRLRFFKCENAKDIQIVGPQHKTFEDTLPKD
;
A
#
# COMPACT_ATOMS: atom_id res chain seq x y z
N MET A 1 -21.55 11.40 -8.56
CA MET A 1 -20.12 11.72 -8.80
C MET A 1 -19.37 11.52 -7.50
N SER A 2 -18.31 10.72 -7.45
CA SER A 2 -17.58 10.43 -6.20
C SER A 2 -16.78 11.65 -5.69
N GLU A 3 -16.87 11.92 -4.39
CA GLU A 3 -16.37 13.12 -3.71
C GLU A 3 -14.84 13.19 -3.60
N LYS A 4 -14.31 14.41 -3.48
CA LYS A 4 -12.91 14.67 -3.09
C LYS A 4 -12.66 14.13 -1.69
N PHE A 5 -11.41 13.78 -1.38
CA PHE A 5 -11.05 13.25 -0.07
C PHE A 5 -9.63 13.64 0.34
N LYS A 6 -9.34 13.44 1.63
CA LYS A 6 -8.01 13.61 2.21
C LYS A 6 -7.59 12.34 2.94
N LEU A 7 -6.30 12.03 2.89
CA LEU A 7 -5.69 11.03 3.74
C LEU A 7 -5.57 11.56 5.17
N THR A 8 -5.92 10.73 6.16
CA THR A 8 -5.66 11.00 7.58
C THR A 8 -4.16 10.97 7.88
N LEU A 9 -3.46 9.99 7.29
CA LEU A 9 -2.02 9.82 7.40
C LEU A 9 -1.38 10.14 6.06
N THR A 10 -0.28 10.88 6.08
CA THR A 10 0.54 11.14 4.87
C THR A 10 1.97 10.65 5.04
N LYS A 11 2.41 10.39 6.28
CA LYS A 11 3.77 9.93 6.58
C LYS A 11 3.78 8.42 6.80
N GLN A 12 4.77 7.76 6.21
CA GLN A 12 5.01 6.33 6.43
C GLN A 12 5.37 6.03 7.88
N CYS A 13 4.80 4.95 8.43
CA CYS A 13 5.16 4.48 9.75
C CYS A 13 6.59 3.94 9.81
N ALA A 14 7.26 4.09 10.96
CA ALA A 14 8.68 3.78 11.11
C ALA A 14 9.02 2.30 10.86
N LYS A 15 8.08 1.39 11.18
CA LYS A 15 8.18 -0.07 11.04
C LYS A 15 7.32 -0.61 9.88
N CYS A 16 7.16 0.16 8.81
CA CYS A 16 6.41 -0.29 7.63
C CYS A 16 7.13 -1.45 6.93
N PRO A 17 6.45 -2.56 6.58
CA PRO A 17 7.08 -3.67 5.85
C PRO A 17 7.67 -3.26 4.49
N TRP A 18 7.16 -2.18 3.89
CA TRP A 18 7.67 -1.66 2.61
C TRP A 18 9.05 -1.01 2.71
N LYS A 19 9.48 -0.60 3.91
CA LYS A 19 10.80 -0.01 4.13
C LYS A 19 11.83 -1.12 4.26
N VAL A 20 12.88 -1.06 3.45
CA VAL A 20 13.93 -2.11 3.35
C VAL A 20 14.60 -2.42 4.69
N SER A 21 14.72 -1.41 5.57
CA SER A 21 15.36 -1.57 6.87
C SER A 21 14.43 -2.11 7.95
N THR A 22 13.17 -2.43 7.65
CA THR A 22 12.21 -2.94 8.64
C THR A 22 12.42 -4.43 8.82
N ASN A 23 12.64 -4.85 10.06
CA ASN A 23 12.58 -6.26 10.43
C ASN A 23 11.10 -6.70 10.53
N PRO A 24 10.61 -7.62 9.68
CA PRO A 24 9.20 -8.05 9.71
C PRO A 24 8.79 -8.70 11.04
N TYR A 25 9.74 -9.30 11.77
CA TYR A 25 9.50 -9.93 13.07
C TYR A 25 9.34 -8.93 14.22
N GLU A 26 9.67 -7.66 14.00
CA GLU A 26 9.58 -6.59 15.01
C GLU A 26 8.42 -5.63 14.78
N ILE A 27 7.56 -5.91 13.79
CA ILE A 27 6.42 -5.06 13.47
C ILE A 27 5.37 -5.19 14.58
N PRO A 28 4.99 -4.08 15.23
CA PRO A 28 4.06 -4.12 16.36
C PRO A 28 2.63 -4.38 15.91
N GLY A 29 1.80 -4.89 16.82
CA GLY A 29 0.38 -5.12 16.60
C GLY A 29 0.07 -6.53 16.09
N GLU A 30 -1.02 -6.67 15.34
CA GLU A 30 -1.52 -7.95 14.80
C GLU A 30 -0.83 -8.39 13.50
N TYR A 31 0.40 -7.92 13.26
CA TYR A 31 1.14 -8.31 12.07
C TYR A 31 1.42 -9.81 12.09
N SER A 32 1.00 -10.54 11.04
CA SER A 32 1.36 -11.93 10.81
C SER A 32 1.78 -12.13 9.35
N LYS A 33 2.73 -13.07 9.12
CA LYS A 33 3.17 -13.46 7.77
C LYS A 33 1.97 -13.84 6.89
N GLU A 34 1.07 -14.66 7.43
CA GLU A 34 -0.12 -15.13 6.72
C GLU A 34 -1.07 -13.98 6.32
N LEU A 35 -1.31 -13.01 7.20
CA LEU A 35 -2.13 -11.84 6.87
C LEU A 35 -1.44 -10.97 5.82
N HIS A 36 -0.11 -10.85 5.89
CA HIS A 36 0.66 -10.11 4.91
C HIS A 36 0.56 -10.78 3.53
N GLU A 37 0.78 -12.09 3.44
CA GLU A 37 0.71 -12.85 2.18
C GLU A 37 -0.67 -12.71 1.50
N LYS A 38 -1.77 -12.72 2.28
CA LYS A 38 -3.14 -12.49 1.76
C LYS A 38 -3.34 -11.09 1.13
N LEU A 39 -2.42 -10.16 1.34
CA LEU A 39 -2.43 -8.86 0.66
C LEU A 39 -1.91 -8.95 -0.78
N GLY A 40 -1.34 -10.09 -1.21
CA GLY A 40 -1.04 -10.33 -2.63
C GLY A 40 -2.29 -10.21 -3.51
N ASP A 41 -3.45 -10.65 -3.00
CA ASP A 41 -4.74 -10.60 -3.70
C ASP A 41 -5.21 -9.18 -4.07
N ILE A 42 -4.64 -8.15 -3.42
CA ILE A 42 -4.99 -6.75 -3.65
C ILE A 42 -3.96 -6.02 -4.52
N ILE A 43 -2.92 -6.73 -4.97
CA ILE A 43 -1.94 -6.27 -5.95
C ILE A 43 -2.45 -6.68 -7.34
N PRO A 44 -2.75 -5.73 -8.24
CA PRO A 44 -3.23 -6.05 -9.59
C PRO A 44 -2.16 -6.75 -10.43
N ASP A 45 -2.59 -7.59 -11.37
CA ASP A 45 -1.71 -8.20 -12.38
C ASP A 45 -1.01 -7.08 -13.18
N PRO A 46 0.32 -7.16 -13.38
CA PRO A 46 1.05 -6.16 -14.16
C PRO A 46 0.66 -6.11 -15.64
N ASP A 47 0.05 -7.17 -16.18
CA ASP A 47 -0.50 -7.20 -17.53
C ASP A 47 -1.79 -6.37 -17.62
N PRO A 48 -1.78 -5.22 -18.32
CA PRO A 48 -2.95 -4.35 -18.41
C PRO A 48 -4.13 -5.01 -19.14
N LEU A 49 -3.90 -6.05 -19.95
CA LEU A 49 -4.97 -6.78 -20.65
C LEU A 49 -5.73 -7.71 -19.71
N LYS A 50 -5.15 -8.06 -18.56
CA LYS A 50 -5.80 -8.85 -17.51
C LYS A 50 -6.49 -8.00 -16.45
N TYR A 51 -6.47 -6.68 -16.62
CA TYR A 51 -7.13 -5.77 -15.71
C TYR A 51 -8.64 -6.08 -15.66
N THR A 52 -9.10 -6.50 -14.49
CA THR A 52 -10.52 -6.75 -14.23
C THR A 52 -11.08 -5.58 -13.42
N PRO A 53 -12.06 -4.82 -13.92
CA PRO A 53 -12.72 -3.78 -13.14
C PRO A 53 -13.35 -4.38 -11.88
N VAL A 54 -12.82 -4.03 -10.71
CA VAL A 54 -13.35 -4.51 -9.42
C VAL A 54 -14.54 -3.64 -8.99
N LYS A 55 -15.60 -4.28 -8.46
CA LYS A 55 -16.74 -3.57 -7.86
C LYS A 55 -16.33 -2.77 -6.62
N GLU A 56 -15.37 -3.30 -5.85
CA GLU A 56 -14.86 -2.68 -4.63
C GLU A 56 -13.32 -2.66 -4.68
N LEU A 57 -12.75 -1.48 -4.42
CA LEU A 57 -11.30 -1.32 -4.39
C LEU A 57 -10.77 -1.76 -3.02
N ARG A 58 -10.18 -2.95 -2.96
CA ARG A 58 -9.43 -3.41 -1.78
C ARG A 58 -8.06 -2.73 -1.74
N VAL A 59 -7.66 -2.26 -0.56
CA VAL A 59 -6.42 -1.52 -0.34
C VAL A 59 -5.74 -1.97 0.94
N MET A 60 -4.42 -1.81 1.03
CA MET A 60 -3.66 -2.16 2.21
C MET A 60 -3.86 -1.10 3.30
N GLY A 61 -4.28 -1.54 4.49
CA GLY A 61 -4.38 -0.70 5.68
C GLY A 61 -3.05 -0.50 6.40
N CYS A 62 -2.91 0.60 7.14
CA CYS A 62 -1.74 0.85 7.99
C CYS A 62 -1.80 -0.02 9.25
N HIS A 63 -0.72 -0.74 9.61
CA HIS A 63 -0.70 -1.59 10.82
C HIS A 63 -0.87 -0.83 12.15
N LEU A 64 -0.65 0.50 12.16
CA LEU A 64 -0.91 1.34 13.34
C LEU A 64 -2.33 1.91 13.35
N SER A 65 -3.02 1.93 12.22
CA SER A 65 -4.38 2.43 12.07
C SER A 65 -5.05 1.72 10.90
N HIS A 66 -5.69 0.58 11.16
CA HIS A 66 -6.25 -0.30 10.11
C HIS A 66 -7.32 0.40 9.24
N LYS A 67 -7.86 1.54 9.68
CA LYS A 67 -8.82 2.36 8.93
C LYS A 67 -8.16 3.29 7.90
N ASP A 68 -6.84 3.51 8.01
CA ASP A 68 -6.07 4.38 7.15
C ASP A 68 -5.27 3.58 6.12
N TYR A 69 -4.95 4.21 4.99
CA TYR A 69 -4.10 3.60 3.97
C TYR A 69 -2.66 3.38 4.46
N CYS A 70 -2.06 2.26 4.06
CA CYS A 70 -0.62 2.05 4.21
C CYS A 70 0.15 2.95 3.21
N ILE A 71 0.97 3.86 3.73
CA ILE A 71 1.74 4.81 2.90
C ILE A 71 2.79 4.12 2.03
N GLY A 72 3.45 3.06 2.53
CA GLY A 72 4.41 2.29 1.73
C GLY A 72 3.73 1.64 0.51
N TYR A 73 2.57 1.03 0.73
CA TYR A 73 1.73 0.48 -0.33
C TYR A 73 1.28 1.55 -1.32
N LEU A 74 0.73 2.68 -0.83
CA LEU A 74 0.32 3.78 -1.71
C LEU A 74 1.48 4.29 -2.56
N HIS A 75 2.65 4.47 -1.97
CA HIS A 75 3.83 4.92 -2.71
C HIS A 75 4.18 3.95 -3.83
N ASN A 76 4.19 2.63 -3.58
CA ASN A 76 4.45 1.65 -4.62
C ASN A 76 3.36 1.69 -5.71
N GLN A 77 2.10 1.57 -5.33
CA GLN A 77 0.98 1.38 -6.26
C GLN A 77 0.65 2.63 -7.11
N LEU A 78 0.93 3.82 -6.59
CA LEU A 78 0.75 5.08 -7.33
C LEU A 78 1.94 5.39 -8.26
N ASN A 79 3.09 4.74 -8.09
CA ASN A 79 4.30 5.00 -8.88
C ASN A 79 4.70 3.83 -9.79
N SER A 80 5.41 2.83 -9.27
CA SER A 80 5.91 1.70 -10.05
C SER A 80 4.91 0.55 -10.17
N GLY A 81 3.91 0.48 -9.29
CA GLY A 81 2.87 -0.54 -9.31
C GLY A 81 1.77 -0.27 -10.34
N HIS A 82 1.06 -1.32 -10.75
CA HIS A 82 0.11 -1.30 -11.88
C HIS A 82 -1.35 -1.06 -11.46
N ASN A 83 -1.60 -0.33 -10.36
CA ASN A 83 -2.96 -0.14 -9.83
C ASN A 83 -3.67 1.07 -10.44
N LEU A 84 -4.19 0.90 -11.66
CA LEU A 84 -4.89 1.96 -12.39
C LEU A 84 -6.13 2.46 -11.63
N ALA A 85 -6.92 1.56 -11.03
CA ALA A 85 -8.10 1.93 -10.24
C ALA A 85 -7.74 2.87 -9.09
N LEU A 86 -6.67 2.56 -8.36
CA LEU A 86 -6.19 3.38 -7.26
C LEU A 86 -5.66 4.72 -7.75
N ARG A 87 -4.93 4.76 -8.87
CA ARG A 87 -4.46 6.03 -9.48
C ARG A 87 -5.64 6.94 -9.85
N LEU A 88 -6.66 6.39 -10.53
CA LEU A 88 -7.89 7.11 -10.87
C LEU A 88 -8.60 7.65 -9.62
N ARG A 89 -8.67 6.85 -8.55
CA ARG A 89 -9.20 7.29 -7.26
C ARG A 89 -8.40 8.45 -6.67
N PHE A 90 -7.07 8.37 -6.72
CA PHE A 90 -6.15 9.33 -6.10
C PHE A 90 -5.98 10.65 -6.86
N PHE A 91 -6.44 10.76 -8.11
CA PHE A 91 -6.61 12.07 -8.76
C PHE A 91 -7.55 13.00 -7.98
N LYS A 92 -8.44 12.47 -7.14
CA LYS A 92 -9.36 13.23 -6.28
C LYS A 92 -8.86 13.40 -4.84
N CYS A 93 -7.65 12.95 -4.54
CA CYS A 93 -7.04 13.07 -3.22
C CYS A 93 -6.32 14.42 -3.11
N GLU A 94 -6.80 15.29 -2.22
CA GLU A 94 -6.31 16.68 -2.16
C GLU A 94 -4.89 16.80 -1.60
N ASN A 95 -4.50 15.86 -0.73
CA ASN A 95 -3.20 15.83 -0.06
C ASN A 95 -2.31 14.65 -0.50
N ALA A 96 -2.56 14.06 -1.68
CA ALA A 96 -1.70 12.99 -2.20
C ALA A 96 -0.24 13.44 -2.38
N LYS A 97 -0.02 14.71 -2.72
CA LYS A 97 1.32 15.33 -2.83
C LYS A 97 2.08 15.38 -1.51
N ASP A 98 1.38 15.26 -0.38
CA ASP A 98 1.99 15.33 0.96
C ASP A 98 2.47 13.95 1.43
N ILE A 99 2.31 12.89 0.61
CA ILE A 99 2.80 11.54 0.91
C ILE A 99 4.32 11.54 1.07
N GLN A 100 4.80 11.05 2.21
CA GLN A 100 6.22 11.00 2.56
C GLN A 100 6.62 9.59 3.00
N ILE A 101 7.56 9.00 2.26
CA ILE A 101 8.22 7.74 2.61
C ILE A 101 9.46 7.97 3.48
N VAL A 102 9.88 6.94 4.20
CA VAL A 102 11.04 6.98 5.10
C VAL A 102 12.07 5.94 4.68
N GLY A 103 13.18 6.40 4.10
CA GLY A 103 14.29 5.55 3.66
C GLY A 103 13.98 4.72 2.40
N PRO A 104 14.90 3.82 2.00
CA PRO A 104 14.72 2.96 0.83
C PRO A 104 13.49 2.04 0.96
N GLN A 105 12.79 1.85 -0.15
CA GLN A 105 11.58 1.02 -0.22
C GLN A 105 11.83 -0.23 -1.07
N HIS A 106 11.14 -1.32 -0.73
CA HIS A 106 11.06 -2.51 -1.57
C HIS A 106 10.40 -2.19 -2.91
N LYS A 107 10.87 -2.86 -3.98
CA LYS A 107 10.41 -2.60 -5.34
C LYS A 107 9.11 -3.34 -5.64
N THR A 108 8.98 -4.55 -5.12
CA THR A 108 7.81 -5.40 -5.32
C THR A 108 7.15 -5.75 -3.98
N PHE A 109 5.95 -6.31 -4.05
CA PHE A 109 5.23 -6.76 -2.87
C PHE A 109 5.90 -7.99 -2.25
N GLU A 110 6.38 -8.92 -3.07
CA GLU A 110 7.05 -10.15 -2.66
C GLU A 110 8.30 -9.85 -1.81
N ASP A 111 9.00 -8.76 -2.13
CA ASP A 111 10.15 -8.29 -1.37
C ASP A 111 9.81 -7.86 0.08
N THR A 112 8.54 -7.56 0.37
CA THR A 112 8.06 -7.18 1.71
C THR A 112 7.66 -8.35 2.58
N LEU A 113 7.58 -9.55 2.01
CA LEU A 113 7.23 -10.77 2.74
C LEU A 113 8.42 -11.25 3.58
N PRO A 114 8.20 -11.72 4.82
CA PRO A 114 9.24 -12.38 5.61
C PRO A 114 9.84 -13.56 4.84
N LYS A 115 11.16 -13.59 4.72
CA LYS A 115 11.92 -14.72 4.13
C LYS A 115 12.29 -15.68 5.26
N ASP A 116 12.05 -16.97 5.04
CA ASP A 116 12.45 -18.03 5.98
C ASP A 116 13.98 -18.21 6.02
#